data_AF-A0A525W2A6-F1
#
_entry.id   AF-A0A525W2A6-F1
#
_cell.length_a   1.000
_cell.length_b   1.000
_cell.length_c   1.000
_cell.angle_alpha   90.00
_cell.angle_beta   90.00
_cell.angle_gamma   90.00
#
_symmetry.space_group_name_H-M   'P 1'
#
loop_
_entity.id
_entity.type
_entity.pdbx_description
1 polymer ?
#
loop_
_entity_poly.entity_id
_entity_poly.type
_entity_poly.pdbx_seq_one_letter_code
_entity_poly.pdbx_strand_id
1 'polypeptide(L)'
;MEKVAFTKQFPGLTLDWNVCERKTIEAVVPLTGKPSASVIVFTDGAFTVASLPAPEPWELGQALVDARKHLEPKHGQAYEDYDRVVKKDKEALRSARLEKILGAIQNNLAQIPELKDRLKELVKEWK
;
A
#
# COMPACT_ATOMS: atom_id res chain seq x y z
N MET A 1 -29.16 2.88 -26.75
CA MET A 1 -27.72 3.25 -26.75
C MET A 1 -27.50 4.74 -26.55
N GLU A 2 -28.35 5.61 -27.12
CA GLU A 2 -28.28 7.07 -26.98
C GLU A 2 -28.19 7.58 -25.54
N LYS A 3 -29.05 7.07 -24.62
CA LYS A 3 -28.99 7.42 -23.19
C LYS A 3 -27.61 7.23 -22.57
N VAL A 4 -26.94 6.11 -22.86
CA VAL A 4 -25.61 5.81 -22.31
C VAL A 4 -24.55 6.73 -22.91
N ALA A 5 -24.62 7.02 -24.21
CA ALA A 5 -23.71 7.95 -24.87
C ALA A 5 -23.84 9.37 -24.31
N PHE A 6 -25.08 9.85 -24.14
CA PHE A 6 -25.37 11.13 -23.50
C PHE A 6 -24.82 11.20 -22.07
N THR A 7 -25.05 10.16 -21.25
CA THR A 7 -24.51 10.12 -19.88
C THR A 7 -22.99 10.17 -19.84
N LYS A 8 -22.29 9.50 -20.78
CA LYS A 8 -20.83 9.53 -20.87
C LYS A 8 -20.27 10.88 -21.30
N GLN A 9 -21.07 11.71 -21.95
CA GLN A 9 -20.70 13.04 -22.43
C GLN A 9 -21.32 14.16 -21.58
N PHE A 10 -21.90 13.82 -20.43
CA PHE A 10 -22.58 14.80 -19.61
C PHE A 10 -21.60 15.90 -19.17
N PRO A 11 -21.94 17.19 -19.34
CA PRO A 11 -21.05 18.29 -18.98
C PRO A 11 -20.57 18.19 -17.53
N GLY A 12 -19.25 18.32 -17.32
CA GLY A 12 -18.64 18.22 -16.01
C GLY A 12 -18.26 16.81 -15.56
N LEU A 13 -18.70 15.74 -16.25
CA LEU A 13 -18.24 14.39 -15.97
C LEU A 13 -16.75 14.25 -16.32
N THR A 14 -15.92 13.89 -15.34
CA THR A 14 -14.55 13.45 -15.56
C THR A 14 -14.33 12.05 -15.00
N LEU A 15 -13.64 11.22 -15.76
CA LEU A 15 -13.19 9.88 -15.33
C LEU A 15 -11.68 9.82 -15.12
N ASP A 16 -10.96 10.89 -15.46
CA ASP A 16 -9.53 11.04 -15.19
C ASP A 16 -9.34 11.75 -13.86
N TRP A 17 -8.79 11.03 -12.88
CA TRP A 17 -8.53 11.53 -11.53
C TRP A 17 -7.45 12.61 -11.49
N ASN A 18 -6.54 12.67 -12.47
CA ASN A 18 -5.53 13.74 -12.51
C ASN A 18 -6.18 15.12 -12.73
N VAL A 19 -7.31 15.15 -13.46
CA VAL A 19 -8.08 16.39 -13.69
C VAL A 19 -8.81 16.83 -12.41
N CYS A 20 -8.95 15.94 -11.43
CA CYS A 20 -9.53 16.26 -10.13
C CYS A 20 -8.53 16.88 -9.15
N GLU A 21 -7.22 16.90 -9.47
CA GLU A 21 -6.21 17.48 -8.57
C GLU A 21 -6.52 18.94 -8.24
N ARG A 22 -6.40 19.28 -6.95
CA ARG A 22 -6.65 20.62 -6.39
C ARG A 22 -8.10 21.12 -6.49
N LYS A 23 -9.03 20.34 -7.05
CA LYS A 23 -10.46 20.67 -6.98
C LYS A 23 -10.97 20.56 -5.55
N THR A 24 -11.88 21.46 -5.18
CA THR A 24 -12.56 21.42 -3.89
C THR A 24 -13.83 20.59 -4.00
N ILE A 25 -13.94 19.55 -3.16
CA ILE A 25 -15.14 18.73 -3.04
C ILE A 25 -16.25 19.55 -2.39
N GLU A 26 -17.40 19.63 -3.06
CA GLU A 26 -18.63 20.23 -2.55
C GLU A 26 -19.51 19.19 -1.85
N ALA A 27 -19.68 18.01 -2.47
CA ALA A 27 -20.51 16.95 -1.92
C ALA A 27 -19.99 15.56 -2.29
N VAL A 28 -20.24 14.58 -1.41
CA VAL A 28 -20.05 13.15 -1.67
C VAL A 28 -21.40 12.47 -1.51
N VAL A 29 -21.95 11.94 -2.61
CA VAL A 29 -23.30 11.37 -2.66
C VAL A 29 -23.21 9.87 -2.92
N PRO A 30 -23.65 9.00 -1.98
CA PRO A 30 -23.67 7.56 -2.20
C PRO A 30 -24.55 7.19 -3.39
N LEU A 31 -24.07 6.28 -4.25
CA LEU A 31 -24.85 5.78 -5.37
C LEU A 31 -25.96 4.85 -4.88
N THR A 32 -27.21 5.21 -5.18
CA THR A 32 -28.36 4.34 -4.94
C THR A 32 -28.17 3.02 -5.70
N GLY A 33 -28.24 1.89 -4.98
CA GLY A 33 -28.05 0.55 -5.56
C GLY A 33 -26.60 0.07 -5.67
N LYS A 34 -25.60 0.90 -5.34
CA LYS A 34 -24.20 0.48 -5.23
C LYS A 34 -23.51 1.19 -4.06
N PRO A 35 -23.65 0.68 -2.82
CA PRO A 35 -23.14 1.33 -1.60
C PRO A 35 -21.62 1.55 -1.58
N SER A 36 -20.84 0.75 -2.31
CA SER A 36 -19.39 0.90 -2.45
C SER A 36 -18.96 1.99 -3.45
N ALA A 37 -19.93 2.71 -4.03
CA ALA A 37 -19.66 3.77 -4.97
C ALA A 37 -20.33 5.08 -4.54
N SER A 38 -19.66 6.19 -4.82
CA SER A 38 -20.14 7.53 -4.52
C SER A 38 -19.84 8.46 -5.70
N VAL A 39 -20.73 9.42 -5.91
CA VAL A 39 -20.49 10.57 -6.77
C VAL A 39 -19.75 11.62 -5.95
N ILE A 40 -18.62 12.10 -6.46
CA ILE A 40 -17.89 13.24 -5.91
C ILE A 40 -18.23 14.45 -6.77
N VAL A 41 -18.86 15.46 -6.18
CA VAL A 41 -19.21 16.73 -6.83
C VAL A 41 -18.21 17.78 -6.39
N PHE A 42 -17.65 18.52 -7.35
CA PHE A 42 -16.72 19.61 -7.13
C PHE A 42 -17.43 20.97 -7.24
N THR A 43 -16.94 21.96 -6.51
CA THR A 43 -17.49 23.33 -6.47
C THR A 43 -17.54 24.06 -7.82
N ASP A 44 -16.81 23.57 -8.84
CA ASP A 44 -16.80 24.11 -10.20
C ASP A 44 -17.84 23.45 -11.13
N GLY A 45 -18.72 22.61 -10.59
CA GLY A 45 -19.74 21.88 -11.32
C GLY A 45 -19.23 20.60 -12.01
N ALA A 46 -17.94 20.27 -11.89
CA ALA A 46 -17.44 18.97 -12.32
C ALA A 46 -17.82 17.87 -11.32
N PHE A 47 -17.87 16.62 -11.78
CA PHE A 47 -18.07 15.47 -10.91
C PHE A 47 -17.42 14.20 -11.45
N THR A 48 -17.17 13.25 -10.56
CA THR A 48 -16.68 11.91 -10.90
C THR A 48 -17.39 10.83 -10.10
N VAL A 49 -17.22 9.58 -10.50
CA VAL A 49 -17.75 8.42 -9.77
C VAL A 49 -16.58 7.64 -9.18
N ALA A 50 -16.47 7.65 -7.86
CA ALA A 50 -15.53 6.84 -7.12
C ALA A 50 -16.19 5.52 -6.73
N SER A 51 -15.62 4.40 -7.13
CA SER A 51 -16.05 3.07 -6.70
C SER A 51 -14.83 2.35 -6.17
N LEU A 52 -14.64 2.38 -4.86
CA LEU A 52 -13.54 1.66 -4.21
C LEU A 52 -14.13 0.51 -3.41
N PRO A 53 -13.69 -0.75 -3.63
CA PRO A 53 -13.94 -1.80 -2.65
C PRO A 53 -13.32 -1.39 -1.30
N ALA A 54 -13.73 -2.05 -0.22
CA ALA A 54 -13.06 -1.85 1.06
C ALA A 54 -11.57 -2.17 0.89
N PRO A 55 -10.65 -1.28 1.29
CA PRO A 55 -9.22 -1.47 1.06
C PRO A 55 -8.69 -2.65 1.86
N GLU A 56 -7.84 -3.46 1.24
CA GLU A 56 -7.12 -4.53 1.90
C GLU A 56 -6.03 -3.98 2.82
N PRO A 57 -5.60 -4.74 3.86
CA PRO A 57 -4.60 -4.25 4.81
C PRO A 57 -3.28 -3.78 4.18
N TRP A 58 -2.84 -4.44 3.09
CA TRP A 58 -1.61 -4.04 2.39
C TRP A 58 -1.78 -2.72 1.63
N GLU A 59 -2.98 -2.44 1.09
CA GLU A 59 -3.31 -1.19 0.39
C GLU A 59 -3.29 0.00 1.36
N LEU A 60 -3.76 -0.21 2.61
CA LEU A 60 -3.69 0.81 3.65
C LEU A 60 -2.25 1.19 4.00
N GLY A 61 -1.36 0.20 4.13
CA GLY A 61 0.06 0.43 4.36
C GLY A 61 0.71 1.18 3.20
N GLN A 62 0.42 0.77 1.97
CA GLN A 62 0.96 1.39 0.77
C GLN A 62 0.46 2.83 0.59
N ALA A 63 -0.81 3.10 0.89
CA ALA A 63 -1.39 4.44 0.82
C ALA A 63 -0.66 5.44 1.74
N LEU A 64 -0.27 5.01 2.94
CA LEU A 64 0.53 5.84 3.85
C LEU A 64 1.92 6.16 3.28
N VAL A 65 2.52 5.23 2.55
CA VAL A 65 3.83 5.46 1.89
C VAL A 65 3.68 6.42 0.71
N ASP A 66 2.74 6.16 -0.20
CA ASP A 66 2.59 6.91 -1.45
C ASP A 66 2.10 8.36 -1.20
N ALA A 67 1.23 8.54 -0.20
CA ALA A 67 0.69 9.85 0.16
C ALA A 67 1.55 10.61 1.18
N ARG A 68 2.67 10.04 1.65
CA ARG A 68 3.50 10.60 2.73
C ARG A 68 3.87 12.06 2.52
N LYS A 69 4.32 12.43 1.32
CA LYS A 69 4.70 13.81 0.97
C LYS A 69 3.58 14.84 1.22
N HIS A 70 2.32 14.41 1.20
CA HIS A 70 1.15 15.26 1.39
C HIS A 70 0.57 15.18 2.81
N LEU A 71 0.75 14.04 3.48
CA LEU A 71 0.15 13.75 4.79
C LEU A 71 1.11 14.04 5.96
N GLU A 72 2.39 13.72 5.83
CA GLU A 72 3.39 13.88 6.88
C GLU A 72 3.52 15.31 7.40
N PRO A 73 3.47 16.37 6.56
CA PRO A 73 3.51 17.74 7.07
C PRO A 73 2.39 18.08 8.05
N LYS A 74 1.25 17.37 7.99
CA LYS A 74 0.09 17.56 8.88
C LYS A 74 0.04 16.52 10.00
N HIS A 75 0.75 15.39 9.85
CA HIS A 75 0.65 14.21 10.70
C HIS A 75 2.02 13.65 11.10
N GLY A 76 3.01 14.52 11.34
CA GLY A 76 4.41 14.11 11.58
C GLY A 76 4.57 13.07 12.69
N GLN A 77 3.95 13.29 13.86
CA GLN A 77 4.03 12.34 14.97
C GLN A 77 3.48 10.95 14.62
N ALA A 78 2.42 10.88 13.82
CA ALA A 78 1.84 9.61 13.39
C ALA A 78 2.78 8.86 12.42
N TYR A 79 3.53 9.59 11.58
CA TYR A 79 4.55 9.00 10.72
C TYR A 79 5.79 8.53 11.50
N GLU A 80 6.21 9.24 12.56
CA GLU A 80 7.26 8.75 13.46
C GLU A 80 6.87 7.44 14.15
N ASP A 81 5.62 7.37 14.63
CA ASP A 81 5.07 6.16 15.24
C ASP A 81 4.97 5.02 14.22
N TYR A 82 4.50 5.31 13.00
CA TYR A 82 4.45 4.36 11.89
C TYR A 82 5.84 3.82 11.56
N ASP A 83 6.83 4.68 11.39
CA ASP A 83 8.21 4.29 11.06
C ASP A 83 8.82 3.41 12.16
N ARG A 84 8.53 3.72 13.44
CA ARG A 84 8.95 2.89 14.57
C ARG A 84 8.32 1.50 14.51
N VAL A 85 7.03 1.39 14.20
CA VAL A 85 6.33 0.11 14.08
C VAL A 85 6.86 -0.70 12.89
N VAL A 86 7.02 -0.08 11.73
CA VAL A 86 7.57 -0.73 10.53
C VAL A 86 9.00 -1.22 10.75
N LYS A 87 9.83 -0.43 11.43
CA LYS A 87 11.20 -0.85 11.78
C LYS A 87 11.19 -2.09 12.67
N LYS A 88 10.34 -2.10 13.70
CA LYS A 88 10.22 -3.23 14.62
C LYS A 88 9.77 -4.51 13.89
N ASP A 89 8.81 -4.40 12.99
CA ASP A 89 8.33 -5.53 12.19
C ASP A 89 9.42 -6.08 11.26
N LYS A 90 10.16 -5.19 10.58
CA LYS A 90 11.29 -5.57 9.73
C LYS A 90 12.40 -6.28 10.51
N GLU A 91 12.70 -5.82 11.72
CA GLU A 91 13.67 -6.46 12.60
C GLU A 91 13.19 -7.84 13.05
N ALA A 92 11.92 -7.97 13.44
CA ALA A 92 11.32 -9.25 13.82
C ALA A 92 11.37 -10.26 12.65
N LEU A 93 10.98 -9.84 11.44
CA LEU A 93 11.05 -10.67 10.23
C LEU A 93 12.48 -11.11 9.91
N ARG A 94 13.46 -10.22 10.06
CA ARG A 94 14.88 -10.54 9.84
C ARG A 94 15.37 -11.58 10.85
N SER A 95 15.04 -11.42 12.13
CA SER A 95 15.42 -12.36 13.18
C SER A 95 14.79 -13.73 12.96
N ALA A 96 13.48 -13.79 12.69
CA ALA A 96 12.78 -15.05 12.39
C ALA A 96 13.38 -15.76 11.16
N ARG A 97 13.76 -15.01 10.11
CA ARG A 97 14.42 -15.59 8.94
C ARG A 97 15.80 -16.15 9.27
N LEU A 98 16.58 -15.46 10.09
CA LEU A 98 17.89 -15.93 10.53
C LEU A 98 17.75 -17.22 11.35
N GLU A 99 16.84 -17.27 12.30
CA GLU A 99 16.56 -18.46 13.11
C GLU A 99 16.16 -19.66 12.24
N LYS A 100 15.30 -19.43 11.24
CA LYS A 100 14.91 -20.47 10.27
C LYS A 100 16.11 -21.02 9.50
N ILE A 101 17.04 -20.16 9.07
CA ILE A 101 18.26 -20.58 8.36
C ILE A 101 19.17 -21.37 9.30
N LEU A 102 19.39 -20.90 10.52
CA LEU A 102 20.23 -21.58 11.50
C LEU A 102 19.66 -22.95 11.86
N GLY A 103 18.35 -23.05 12.06
CA GLY A 103 17.66 -24.33 12.29
C GLY A 103 17.81 -25.27 11.09
N ALA A 104 17.68 -24.77 9.87
CA ALA A 104 17.90 -25.58 8.66
C ALA A 104 19.34 -26.10 8.58
N ILE A 105 20.34 -25.27 8.91
CA ILE A 105 21.74 -25.71 8.97
C ILE A 105 21.93 -26.79 10.05
N GLN A 106 21.44 -26.55 11.27
CA GLN A 106 21.56 -27.49 12.39
C GLN A 106 20.95 -28.86 12.08
N ASN A 107 19.75 -28.88 11.50
CA ASN A 107 19.06 -30.12 11.15
C ASN A 107 19.82 -30.96 10.11
N ASN A 108 20.57 -30.30 9.21
CA ASN A 108 21.30 -30.98 8.14
C ASN A 108 22.75 -31.33 8.51
N LEU A 109 23.33 -30.72 9.54
CA LEU A 109 24.73 -30.95 9.94
C LEU A 109 25.03 -32.40 10.32
N ALA A 110 24.06 -33.13 10.89
CA ALA A 110 24.23 -34.54 11.24
C ALA A 110 24.20 -35.46 10.02
N GLN A 111 23.51 -35.06 8.95
CA GLN A 111 23.34 -35.86 7.73
C GLN A 111 24.36 -35.49 6.65
N ILE A 112 24.92 -34.28 6.70
CA ILE A 112 25.88 -33.75 5.73
C ILE A 112 27.09 -33.18 6.50
N PRO A 113 28.03 -34.01 6.95
CA PRO A 113 29.20 -33.56 7.72
C PRO A 113 30.05 -32.52 6.98
N GLU A 114 30.14 -32.63 5.65
CA GLU A 114 30.91 -31.72 4.78
C GLU A 114 30.35 -30.28 4.78
N LEU A 115 29.06 -30.11 5.14
CA LEU A 115 28.42 -28.81 5.27
C LEU A 115 29.15 -27.93 6.28
N LYS A 116 29.64 -28.53 7.37
CA LYS A 116 30.39 -27.81 8.41
C LYS A 116 31.67 -27.21 7.86
N ASP A 117 32.42 -27.98 7.07
CA ASP A 117 33.71 -27.53 6.57
C ASP A 117 33.53 -26.51 5.44
N ARG A 118 32.53 -26.68 4.57
CA ARG A 118 32.17 -25.66 3.59
C ARG A 118 31.68 -24.35 4.21
N LEU A 119 30.93 -24.40 5.32
CA LEU A 119 30.54 -23.18 6.05
C LEU A 119 31.77 -22.44 6.61
N LYS A 120 32.78 -23.14 7.13
CA LYS A 120 34.02 -22.51 7.61
C LYS A 120 34.80 -21.84 6.48
N GLU A 121 34.84 -22.45 5.30
CA GLU A 121 35.48 -21.86 4.12
C GLU A 121 34.75 -20.59 3.67
N LEU A 122 33.42 -20.63 3.57
CA LEU A 122 32.59 -19.47 3.24
C LEU A 122 32.84 -18.28 4.19
N VAL A 123 32.98 -18.52 5.50
CA VAL A 123 33.27 -17.46 6.47
C VAL A 123 34.63 -16.81 6.21
N LYS A 124 35.62 -17.55 5.72
CA LYS A 124 36.95 -16.99 5.38
C LYS A 124 36.91 -16.08 4.16
N GLU A 125 35.92 -16.24 3.28
CA GLU A 125 35.73 -15.42 2.08
C GLU A 125 35.02 -14.09 2.37
N TRP A 126 34.41 -13.94 3.54
CA TRP A 126 33.79 -12.69 3.97
C TRP A 126 34.87 -11.69 4.42
N LYS A 127 35.23 -10.77 3.53
CA LYS A 127 36.04 -9.58 3.85
C LYS A 127 35.19 -8.47 4.46
#